data_AF-A0AAD5ETD1-F1
#
_entry.id   AF-A0AAD5ETD1-F1
#
_cell.length_a   1.000
_cell.length_b   1.000
_cell.length_c   1.000
_cell.angle_alpha   90.00
_cell.angle_beta   90.00
_cell.angle_gamma   90.00
#
_symmetry.space_group_name_H-M   'P 1'
#
loop_
_entity.id
_entity.type
_entity.pdbx_description
1 polymer ?
#
loop_
_entity_poly.entity_id
_entity_poly.type
_entity_poly.pdbx_seq_one_letter_code
_entity_poly.pdbx_strand_id
1 'polypeptide(L)'
;MSTVIRRAQRSACGTWPTPFPPQLKIPTGLCKAALGTTASRSHPTSGTHDAQHFDVVVIGSGCAGLTAAVVAAKHGLRTIVLEKSNFFGGTTAFSGGGAWMPNNMYQKTINVADSLESAEKYLRNVLGDLYDHDMIVAFLQNPPPTMLQWMQTHTHVKFKPVALPDYHVEKEGASVGRTILTQEYDGRQLGRQRLRSIRYTLQGYHAFGSMKADPAELPVLSNPFQSMSNLVGCIREITRFGLDVLLYGKGSEMANDNALVGRLVKSCDDAGVELQASSPVTQLKRLDGTGAFNVVAQDSQGHVKEFVATKGVILASGGFGRSQDARAYLPHDWSVQPKGNVGDGQQLGREVGGAMPPPNPKNGVFAPVSLLRTMSGQIRRYPHFSVDRTKPGSIIINTDGKRFANEAEPYQEFVQTMHEQGIEKAFLVADSRFLRRYGMGMALPWPMSPRSLIAQGYLVKARTLYELANKIKVSHEALRDTVAACNGNAVKGLDPEFGRGQSSYDLFYGDPSADFPNPSLGTLHDHPSMP
;
A
#
# COMPACT_ATOMS: atom_id res chain seq x y z
N MET A 1 -13.51 -45.60 28.55
CA MET A 1 -14.91 -45.34 28.11
C MET A 1 -14.96 -45.40 26.59
N SER A 2 -14.89 -46.64 26.10
CA SER A 2 -15.09 -47.03 24.72
C SER A 2 -16.54 -47.50 24.57
N THR A 3 -17.05 -47.46 23.34
CA THR A 3 -18.23 -48.21 22.88
C THR A 3 -19.59 -47.51 22.95
N VAL A 4 -19.69 -46.28 22.45
CA VAL A 4 -20.91 -45.76 21.77
C VAL A 4 -20.42 -44.83 20.66
N ILE A 5 -21.08 -44.81 19.48
CA ILE A 5 -20.69 -44.12 18.23
C ILE A 5 -19.89 -45.00 17.25
N ARG A 6 -20.45 -46.17 16.93
CA ARG A 6 -20.27 -46.84 15.61
C ARG A 6 -21.63 -47.27 15.09
N ARG A 7 -22.50 -46.31 14.76
CA ARG A 7 -23.73 -46.54 14.01
C ARG A 7 -24.33 -45.21 13.49
N ALA A 8 -23.62 -44.55 12.58
CA ALA A 8 -24.18 -43.47 11.74
C ALA A 8 -23.23 -43.09 10.58
N GLN A 9 -22.66 -44.07 9.88
CA GLN A 9 -21.96 -43.84 8.61
C GLN A 9 -22.37 -44.94 7.64
N ARG A 10 -23.51 -44.73 6.95
CA ARG A 10 -23.91 -45.34 5.67
C ARG A 10 -25.37 -44.98 5.39
N SER A 11 -25.60 -43.76 4.87
CA SER A 11 -26.77 -43.40 4.04
C SER A 11 -26.79 -41.88 3.83
N ALA A 12 -26.25 -41.42 2.69
CA ALA A 12 -26.65 -40.22 1.95
C ALA A 12 -25.48 -39.75 1.06
N CYS A 13 -25.33 -40.41 -0.09
CA CYS A 13 -24.76 -39.76 -1.27
C CYS A 13 -25.77 -38.68 -1.70
N GLY A 14 -25.42 -37.42 -1.50
CA GLY A 14 -26.18 -36.27 -1.96
C GLY A 14 -25.20 -35.18 -2.36
N THR A 15 -25.09 -34.95 -3.66
CA THR A 15 -24.28 -33.92 -4.31
C THR A 15 -24.73 -32.51 -3.90
N TRP A 16 -23.82 -31.70 -3.38
CA TRP A 16 -24.08 -30.27 -3.09
C TRP A 16 -23.89 -29.42 -4.36
N PRO A 17 -24.75 -28.43 -4.65
CA PRO A 17 -24.67 -27.62 -5.86
C PRO A 17 -23.65 -26.48 -5.73
N THR A 18 -22.84 -26.31 -6.77
CA THR A 18 -21.96 -25.16 -7.03
C THR A 18 -22.75 -23.91 -7.43
N PRO A 19 -22.42 -22.69 -6.94
CA PRO A 19 -23.05 -21.47 -7.44
C PRO A 19 -22.09 -20.69 -8.34
N PHE A 20 -22.07 -20.97 -9.65
CA PHE A 20 -21.59 -20.02 -10.67
C PHE A 20 -22.36 -20.26 -11.99
N PRO A 21 -22.86 -19.20 -12.66
CA PRO A 21 -23.57 -19.34 -13.93
C PRO A 21 -22.60 -19.65 -15.09
N PRO A 22 -23.06 -20.37 -16.13
CA PRO A 22 -22.20 -20.84 -17.21
C PRO A 22 -21.80 -19.71 -18.18
N GLN A 23 -20.56 -19.81 -18.64
CA GLN A 23 -19.94 -18.98 -19.66
C GLN A 23 -20.66 -19.14 -21.01
N LEU A 24 -21.00 -18.03 -21.66
CA LEU A 24 -21.46 -18.00 -23.05
C LEU A 24 -20.32 -18.49 -23.97
N LYS A 25 -20.61 -19.54 -24.76
CA LYS A 25 -19.75 -20.01 -25.85
C LYS A 25 -19.85 -19.04 -27.03
N ILE A 26 -18.72 -18.48 -27.45
CA ILE A 26 -18.59 -17.80 -28.74
C ILE A 26 -18.17 -18.84 -29.79
N PRO A 27 -18.88 -19.00 -30.91
CA PRO A 27 -18.45 -19.90 -31.97
C PRO A 27 -17.30 -19.30 -32.78
N THR A 28 -16.22 -20.05 -32.89
CA THR A 28 -15.15 -19.86 -33.89
C THR A 28 -15.64 -20.29 -35.26
N GLY A 29 -15.63 -19.37 -36.24
CA GLY A 29 -15.89 -19.65 -37.65
C GLY A 29 -15.06 -18.73 -38.54
N LEU A 30 -14.23 -19.33 -39.41
CA LEU A 30 -13.33 -18.69 -40.36
C LEU A 30 -14.03 -17.72 -41.33
N CYS A 31 -13.34 -16.65 -41.75
CA CYS A 31 -13.31 -16.29 -43.17
C CYS A 31 -12.03 -15.52 -43.56
N LYS A 32 -11.51 -15.88 -44.73
CA LYS A 32 -10.25 -15.45 -45.35
C LYS A 32 -10.36 -14.04 -45.97
N ALA A 33 -9.20 -13.38 -45.95
CA ALA A 33 -8.64 -12.34 -46.83
C ALA A 33 -9.53 -11.66 -47.90
N ALA A 34 -9.46 -10.33 -47.93
CA ALA A 34 -9.43 -9.55 -49.17
C ALA A 34 -8.51 -8.32 -48.99
N LEU A 35 -7.48 -8.26 -49.82
CA LEU A 35 -6.65 -7.07 -50.07
C LEU A 35 -7.51 -6.03 -50.81
N GLY A 36 -7.46 -4.77 -50.37
CA GLY A 36 -8.17 -3.66 -50.99
C GLY A 36 -7.56 -2.32 -50.59
N THR A 37 -6.95 -1.68 -51.58
CA THR A 37 -6.34 -0.34 -51.65
C THR A 37 -6.99 0.80 -50.86
N THR A 38 -6.09 1.64 -50.33
CA THR A 38 -6.21 3.03 -49.85
C THR A 38 -7.41 3.86 -50.34
N ALA A 39 -8.15 4.41 -49.37
CA ALA A 39 -8.82 5.71 -49.49
C ALA A 39 -8.83 6.39 -48.11
N SER A 40 -8.23 7.59 -48.06
CA SER A 40 -8.32 8.54 -46.96
C SER A 40 -9.78 8.75 -46.56
N ARG A 41 -10.14 8.38 -45.33
CA ARG A 41 -11.43 8.77 -44.72
C ARG A 41 -11.16 9.91 -43.75
N SER A 42 -11.57 11.09 -44.18
CA SER A 42 -11.80 12.27 -43.33
C SER A 42 -12.55 11.88 -42.06
N HIS A 43 -12.02 12.30 -40.91
CA HIS A 43 -12.73 12.25 -39.64
C HIS A 43 -14.06 13.00 -39.76
N PRO A 44 -15.18 12.44 -39.26
CA PRO A 44 -16.39 13.22 -39.07
C PRO A 44 -16.13 14.17 -37.89
N THR A 45 -16.02 15.47 -38.18
CA THR A 45 -16.25 16.53 -37.20
C THR A 45 -17.75 16.68 -36.92
N SER A 46 -18.05 17.07 -35.67
CA SER A 46 -19.32 17.57 -35.14
C SER A 46 -20.45 16.56 -34.86
N GLY A 47 -20.32 15.85 -33.74
CA GLY A 47 -21.39 15.83 -32.76
C GLY A 47 -21.00 16.77 -31.62
N THR A 48 -21.57 17.96 -31.55
CA THR A 48 -21.37 18.88 -30.42
C THR A 48 -22.05 18.29 -29.19
N HIS A 49 -21.34 17.46 -28.44
CA HIS A 49 -21.65 17.32 -27.02
C HIS A 49 -21.21 18.63 -26.37
N ASP A 50 -22.17 19.40 -25.84
CA ASP A 50 -21.85 20.61 -25.08
C ASP A 50 -20.84 20.27 -23.98
N ALA A 51 -19.69 20.94 -24.01
CA ALA A 51 -18.64 20.74 -23.03
C ALA A 51 -19.18 21.09 -21.63
N GLN A 52 -18.86 20.27 -20.64
CA GLN A 52 -19.34 20.52 -19.28
C GLN A 52 -18.44 21.56 -18.60
N HIS A 53 -19.02 22.62 -18.06
CA HIS A 53 -18.28 23.72 -17.43
C HIS A 53 -18.10 23.51 -15.92
N PHE A 54 -16.86 23.63 -15.46
CA PHE A 54 -16.44 23.58 -14.07
C PHE A 54 -15.48 24.72 -13.76
N ASP A 55 -15.42 25.16 -12.51
CA ASP A 55 -14.38 26.09 -12.07
C ASP A 55 -13.03 25.38 -12.01
N VAL A 56 -13.02 24.18 -11.41
CA VAL A 56 -11.81 23.38 -11.21
C VAL A 56 -12.03 21.95 -11.70
N VAL A 57 -11.12 21.47 -12.53
CA VAL A 57 -11.04 20.05 -12.93
C VAL A 57 -9.82 19.43 -12.26
N VAL A 58 -10.03 18.41 -11.44
CA VAL A 58 -8.98 17.66 -10.77
C VAL A 58 -8.78 16.32 -11.47
N ILE A 59 -7.54 16.01 -11.85
CA ILE A 59 -7.17 14.79 -12.56
C ILE A 59 -6.47 13.86 -11.57
N GLY A 60 -7.14 12.79 -11.17
CA GLY A 60 -6.67 11.80 -10.20
C GLY A 60 -7.33 11.90 -8.83
N SER A 61 -7.57 10.74 -8.22
CA SER A 61 -8.34 10.62 -6.96
C SER A 61 -7.53 10.11 -5.76
N GLY A 62 -6.22 10.35 -5.74
CA GLY A 62 -5.41 10.14 -4.54
C GLY A 62 -5.71 11.16 -3.45
N CYS A 63 -4.98 11.11 -2.32
CA CYS A 63 -5.11 12.08 -1.25
C CYS A 63 -4.98 13.53 -1.76
N ALA A 64 -4.00 13.80 -2.62
CA ALA A 64 -3.77 15.14 -3.17
C ALA A 64 -4.99 15.65 -3.96
N GLY A 65 -5.50 14.85 -4.90
CA GLY A 65 -6.62 15.24 -5.76
C GLY A 65 -7.92 15.40 -4.98
N LEU A 66 -8.28 14.45 -4.14
CA LEU A 66 -9.51 14.55 -3.34
C LEU A 66 -9.44 15.66 -2.29
N THR A 67 -8.27 15.93 -1.72
CA THR A 67 -8.07 17.07 -0.80
C THR A 67 -8.25 18.39 -1.54
N ALA A 68 -7.60 18.54 -2.70
CA ALA A 68 -7.74 19.74 -3.52
C ALA A 68 -9.20 19.96 -3.95
N ALA A 69 -9.90 18.88 -4.32
CA ALA A 69 -11.28 18.95 -4.76
C ALA A 69 -12.24 19.40 -3.65
N VAL A 70 -12.12 18.82 -2.45
CA VAL A 70 -12.97 19.22 -1.32
C VAL A 70 -12.65 20.65 -0.86
N VAL A 71 -11.38 21.05 -0.86
CA VAL A 71 -10.99 22.44 -0.54
C VAL A 71 -11.60 23.40 -1.55
N ALA A 72 -11.44 23.16 -2.85
CA ALA A 72 -12.02 23.99 -3.90
C ALA A 72 -13.55 24.14 -3.74
N ALA A 73 -14.27 23.02 -3.56
CA ALA A 73 -15.71 23.04 -3.39
C ALA A 73 -16.17 23.73 -2.10
N LYS A 74 -15.43 23.57 -0.98
CA LYS A 74 -15.72 24.31 0.27
C LYS A 74 -15.49 25.81 0.16
N HIS A 75 -14.70 26.24 -0.83
CA HIS A 75 -14.54 27.65 -1.22
C HIS A 75 -15.50 28.08 -2.34
N GLY A 76 -16.55 27.31 -2.62
CA GLY A 76 -17.63 27.66 -3.54
C GLY A 76 -17.30 27.43 -5.02
N LEU A 77 -16.25 26.69 -5.33
CA LEU A 77 -15.87 26.38 -6.72
C LEU A 77 -16.57 25.10 -7.19
N ARG A 78 -17.27 25.16 -8.33
CA ARG A 78 -17.83 23.98 -8.97
C ARG A 78 -16.70 23.07 -9.43
N THR A 79 -16.60 21.89 -8.84
CA THR A 79 -15.42 21.04 -8.97
C THR A 79 -15.79 19.63 -9.44
N ILE A 80 -14.97 19.07 -10.33
CA ILE A 80 -15.03 17.68 -10.76
C ILE A 80 -13.70 16.96 -10.55
N VAL A 81 -13.74 15.70 -10.15
CA VAL A 81 -12.60 14.77 -10.12
C VAL A 81 -12.77 13.73 -11.20
N LEU A 82 -11.77 13.62 -12.08
CA LEU A 82 -11.66 12.61 -13.12
C LEU A 82 -10.63 11.54 -12.70
N GLU A 83 -11.10 10.32 -12.46
CA GLU A 83 -10.28 9.16 -12.09
C GLU A 83 -10.22 8.17 -13.25
N LYS A 84 -9.00 7.88 -13.70
CA LYS A 84 -8.73 7.00 -14.85
C LYS A 84 -9.26 5.58 -14.64
N SER A 85 -9.15 5.05 -13.44
CA SER A 85 -9.55 3.68 -13.15
C SER A 85 -10.99 3.56 -12.68
N ASN A 86 -11.50 2.33 -12.58
CA ASN A 86 -12.85 2.08 -12.03
C ASN A 86 -12.94 2.29 -10.51
N PHE A 87 -11.84 2.70 -9.85
CA PHE A 87 -11.79 2.84 -8.40
C PHE A 87 -11.09 4.13 -7.95
N PHE A 88 -11.72 4.85 -7.02
CA PHE A 88 -11.11 6.00 -6.37
C PHE A 88 -10.01 5.59 -5.37
N GLY A 89 -9.01 6.45 -5.23
CA GLY A 89 -7.99 6.35 -4.16
C GLY A 89 -6.57 6.10 -4.62
N GLY A 90 -6.32 5.69 -5.88
CA GLY A 90 -4.96 5.51 -6.41
C GLY A 90 -4.02 4.70 -5.49
N THR A 91 -2.76 5.13 -5.39
CA THR A 91 -1.78 4.54 -4.45
C THR A 91 -2.12 4.86 -2.99
N THR A 92 -2.82 5.97 -2.71
CA THR A 92 -3.26 6.33 -1.36
C THR A 92 -4.07 5.20 -0.74
N ALA A 93 -5.00 4.57 -1.47
CA ALA A 93 -5.77 3.44 -0.94
C ALA A 93 -4.91 2.22 -0.56
N PHE A 94 -3.68 2.11 -1.07
CA PHE A 94 -2.71 1.06 -0.74
C PHE A 94 -1.82 1.40 0.46
N SER A 95 -1.79 2.67 0.88
CA SER A 95 -0.87 3.16 1.91
C SER A 95 -1.22 2.70 3.32
N GLY A 96 -0.19 2.57 4.15
CA GLY A 96 -0.26 2.21 5.57
C GLY A 96 -0.87 3.28 6.48
N GLY A 97 -1.26 4.46 5.97
CA GLY A 97 -2.02 5.44 6.74
C GLY A 97 -1.22 6.63 7.27
N GLY A 98 0.10 6.65 7.07
CA GLY A 98 1.00 7.63 7.67
C GLY A 98 1.10 8.92 6.88
N ALA A 99 0.73 10.04 7.51
CA ALA A 99 0.98 11.39 7.00
C ALA A 99 2.03 12.08 7.87
N TRP A 100 3.15 12.48 7.28
CA TRP A 100 4.21 13.21 7.98
C TRP A 100 3.84 14.69 8.09
N MET A 101 3.44 15.12 9.28
CA MET A 101 2.97 16.47 9.60
C MET A 101 3.70 16.98 10.84
N PRO A 102 4.80 17.73 10.70
CA PRO A 102 5.58 18.20 11.84
C PRO A 102 4.81 19.26 12.64
N ASN A 103 5.17 19.40 13.92
CA ASN A 103 4.56 20.33 14.86
C ASN A 103 3.02 20.22 14.91
N ASN A 104 2.47 19.01 14.74
CA ASN A 104 1.04 18.77 14.72
C ASN A 104 0.42 18.79 16.13
N MET A 105 -0.90 19.00 16.19
CA MET A 105 -1.64 19.09 17.46
C MET A 105 -1.62 17.81 18.31
N TYR A 106 -1.32 16.65 17.72
CA TYR A 106 -1.34 15.36 18.40
C TYR A 106 -0.04 15.01 19.13
N GLN A 107 1.10 15.62 18.77
CA GLN A 107 2.37 15.37 19.46
C GLN A 107 2.26 15.69 20.96
N LYS A 108 1.52 16.75 21.32
CA LYS A 108 1.23 17.09 22.72
C LYS A 108 0.44 16.01 23.46
N THR A 109 -0.45 15.29 22.79
CA THR A 109 -1.27 14.25 23.44
C THR A 109 -0.47 12.97 23.72
N ILE A 110 0.72 12.84 23.16
CA ILE A 110 1.68 11.76 23.43
C ILE A 110 2.95 12.27 24.14
N ASN A 111 2.88 13.47 24.74
CA ASN A 111 3.97 14.10 25.49
C ASN A 111 5.26 14.33 24.67
N VAL A 112 5.11 14.63 23.38
CA VAL A 112 6.23 14.98 22.49
C VAL A 112 6.16 16.46 22.16
N ALA A 113 7.27 17.17 22.36
CA ALA A 113 7.45 18.53 21.90
C ALA A 113 8.09 18.54 20.50
N ASP A 114 7.66 19.47 19.66
CA ASP A 114 8.20 19.65 18.32
C ASP A 114 8.08 21.12 17.88
N SER A 115 8.81 21.50 16.84
CA SER A 115 8.76 22.83 16.26
C SER A 115 9.02 22.75 14.75
N LEU A 116 8.54 23.76 14.01
CA LEU A 116 8.84 23.87 12.58
C LEU A 116 10.33 24.04 12.31
N GLU A 117 11.05 24.73 13.19
CA GLU A 117 12.51 24.89 13.12
C GLU A 117 13.23 23.54 13.26
N SER A 118 12.83 22.71 14.24
CA SER A 118 13.37 21.37 14.42
C SER A 118 13.08 20.47 13.20
N ALA A 119 11.89 20.59 12.64
CA ALA A 119 11.50 19.85 11.44
C ALA A 119 12.26 20.31 10.19
N GLU A 120 12.49 21.61 10.01
CA GLU A 120 13.32 22.15 8.92
C GLU A 120 14.76 21.67 9.07
N LYS A 121 15.31 21.71 10.30
CA LYS A 121 16.65 21.21 10.60
C LYS A 121 16.81 19.74 10.22
N TYR A 122 15.83 18.92 10.59
CA TYR A 122 15.77 17.52 10.20
C TYR A 122 15.76 17.35 8.67
N LEU A 123 14.84 18.03 7.98
CA LEU A 123 14.72 17.96 6.52
C LEU A 123 16.01 18.40 5.82
N ARG A 124 16.68 19.44 6.31
CA ARG A 124 17.97 19.89 5.79
C ARG A 124 19.06 18.84 5.95
N ASN A 125 19.13 18.19 7.10
CA ASN A 125 20.13 17.15 7.39
C ASN A 125 19.88 15.83 6.64
N VAL A 126 18.62 15.54 6.30
CA VAL A 126 18.24 14.34 5.52
C VAL A 126 18.39 14.57 4.02
N LEU A 127 17.93 15.72 3.52
CA LEU A 127 17.91 16.00 2.08
C LEU A 127 19.29 16.42 1.55
N GLY A 128 20.13 17.06 2.37
CA GLY A 128 21.45 17.53 1.95
C GLY A 128 21.36 18.42 0.71
N ASP A 129 22.08 18.07 -0.35
CA ASP A 129 22.11 18.80 -1.62
C ASP A 129 20.75 18.82 -2.36
N LEU A 130 19.82 17.94 -1.99
CA LEU A 130 18.45 17.92 -2.55
C LEU A 130 17.49 18.85 -1.78
N TYR A 131 17.98 19.61 -0.81
CA TYR A 131 17.17 20.55 -0.05
C TYR A 131 16.74 21.74 -0.93
N ASP A 132 15.45 21.81 -1.23
CA ASP A 132 14.83 22.95 -1.91
C ASP A 132 14.18 23.85 -0.86
N HIS A 133 14.76 25.03 -0.66
CA HIS A 133 14.29 25.97 0.36
C HIS A 133 12.83 26.37 0.13
N ASP A 134 12.46 26.78 -1.08
CA ASP A 134 11.12 27.31 -1.34
C ASP A 134 10.05 26.24 -1.19
N MET A 135 10.34 25.01 -1.63
CA MET A 135 9.42 23.87 -1.48
C MET A 135 9.27 23.42 -0.02
N ILE A 136 10.36 23.37 0.73
CA ILE A 136 10.33 22.99 2.15
C ILE A 136 9.64 24.08 2.96
N VAL A 137 9.95 25.34 2.68
CA VAL A 137 9.28 26.49 3.27
C VAL A 137 7.80 26.44 2.94
N ALA A 138 7.37 26.22 1.69
CA ALA A 138 5.95 26.09 1.36
C ALA A 138 5.26 24.91 2.09
N PHE A 139 5.98 23.80 2.27
CA PHE A 139 5.50 22.62 3.00
C PHE A 139 5.35 22.88 4.52
N LEU A 140 6.27 23.64 5.11
CA LEU A 140 6.26 23.97 6.54
C LEU A 140 5.43 25.22 6.89
N GLN A 141 5.38 26.22 5.99
CA GLN A 141 4.70 27.52 6.16
C GLN A 141 3.20 27.46 5.90
N ASN A 142 2.70 26.47 5.16
CA ASN A 142 1.29 26.10 5.24
C ASN A 142 1.18 25.19 6.45
N PRO A 143 1.02 25.75 7.68
CA PRO A 143 1.44 25.03 8.86
C PRO A 143 0.63 23.73 8.90
N PRO A 144 1.29 22.56 8.97
CA PRO A 144 0.61 21.28 9.12
C PRO A 144 -0.50 21.34 10.18
N PRO A 145 -0.39 22.11 11.28
CA PRO A 145 -1.52 22.44 12.17
C PRO A 145 -2.74 23.09 11.51
N THR A 146 -2.60 24.14 10.70
CA THR A 146 -3.75 24.83 10.08
C THR A 146 -4.38 23.96 9.01
N MET A 147 -3.58 23.31 8.16
CA MET A 147 -4.11 22.36 7.17
C MET A 147 -4.86 21.22 7.86
N LEU A 148 -4.24 20.60 8.87
CA LEU A 148 -4.84 19.52 9.65
C LEU A 148 -6.12 19.98 10.34
N GLN A 149 -6.08 21.11 11.06
CA GLN A 149 -7.24 21.66 11.75
C GLN A 149 -8.36 21.99 10.77
N TRP A 150 -8.04 22.61 9.63
CA TRP A 150 -9.03 22.93 8.61
C TRP A 150 -9.68 21.66 8.07
N MET A 151 -8.89 20.65 7.70
CA MET A 151 -9.42 19.38 7.18
C MET A 151 -10.32 18.71 8.21
N GLN A 152 -9.90 18.65 9.48
CA GLN A 152 -10.71 18.00 10.51
C GLN A 152 -11.97 18.78 10.88
N THR A 153 -11.99 20.11 10.75
CA THR A 153 -13.15 20.94 11.05
C THR A 153 -14.17 20.93 9.90
N HIS A 154 -13.72 20.93 8.65
CA HIS A 154 -14.58 21.15 7.49
C HIS A 154 -14.90 19.89 6.70
N THR A 155 -14.30 18.76 7.05
CA THR A 155 -14.43 17.49 6.33
C THR A 155 -14.58 16.29 7.29
N HIS A 156 -14.82 15.10 6.72
CA HIS A 156 -14.84 13.84 7.47
C HIS A 156 -13.43 13.30 7.77
N VAL A 157 -12.36 13.93 7.31
CA VAL A 157 -10.99 13.49 7.59
C VAL A 157 -10.70 13.59 9.08
N LYS A 158 -10.15 12.51 9.66
CA LYS A 158 -9.76 12.43 11.06
C LYS A 158 -8.45 11.64 11.18
N PHE A 159 -7.56 12.11 12.04
CA PHE A 159 -6.29 11.47 12.34
C PHE A 159 -6.20 11.08 13.82
N LYS A 160 -5.22 10.22 14.12
CA LYS A 160 -4.85 9.78 15.46
C LYS A 160 -3.32 9.81 15.62
N PRO A 161 -2.82 10.07 16.83
CA PRO A 161 -1.39 10.03 17.10
C PRO A 161 -0.83 8.62 16.93
N VAL A 162 0.43 8.55 16.55
CA VAL A 162 1.29 7.38 16.75
C VAL A 162 2.66 7.88 17.16
N ALA A 163 3.33 7.25 18.12
CA ALA A 163 4.68 7.62 18.51
C ALA A 163 5.74 7.04 17.54
N LEU A 164 5.46 7.10 16.23
CA LEU A 164 6.35 6.57 15.21
C LEU A 164 7.59 7.49 15.08
N PRO A 165 8.81 6.96 15.20
CA PRO A 165 10.03 7.73 14.96
C PRO A 165 10.19 8.13 13.50
N ASP A 166 10.83 9.28 13.28
CA ASP A 166 11.43 9.63 12.00
C ASP A 166 12.42 8.54 11.55
N TYR A 167 12.62 8.37 10.24
CA TYR A 167 13.44 7.27 9.72
C TYR A 167 14.93 7.42 10.04
N HIS A 168 15.46 8.64 9.95
CA HIS A 168 16.86 8.94 10.25
C HIS A 168 17.00 9.49 11.67
N VAL A 169 16.81 8.61 12.66
CA VAL A 169 16.77 8.97 14.09
C VAL A 169 18.09 9.58 14.60
N GLU A 170 19.19 9.32 13.90
CA GLU A 170 20.53 9.83 14.19
C GLU A 170 20.75 11.27 13.71
N LYS A 171 19.88 11.79 12.83
CA LYS A 171 20.03 13.14 12.27
C LYS A 171 19.52 14.17 13.27
N GLU A 172 20.25 15.27 13.35
CA GLU A 172 19.84 16.38 14.19
C GLU A 172 18.50 16.96 13.72
N GLY A 173 17.59 17.20 14.68
CA GLY A 173 16.21 17.61 14.45
C GLY A 173 15.22 16.44 14.34
N ALA A 174 15.67 15.18 14.33
CA ALA A 174 14.78 14.02 14.34
C ALA A 174 13.86 14.04 15.56
N SER A 175 12.64 13.54 15.37
CA SER A 175 11.62 13.46 16.44
C SER A 175 10.79 12.19 16.30
N VAL A 176 9.80 12.05 17.17
CA VAL A 176 8.77 11.01 17.09
C VAL A 176 7.39 11.65 16.97
N GLY A 177 6.44 10.94 16.38
CA GLY A 177 5.04 11.39 16.29
C GLY A 177 4.76 12.57 15.36
N ARG A 178 5.72 12.92 14.49
CA ARG A 178 5.45 13.76 13.31
C ARG A 178 4.57 13.03 12.31
N THR A 179 4.69 11.71 12.22
CA THR A 179 3.75 10.88 11.46
C THR A 179 2.47 10.69 12.27
N ILE A 180 1.33 11.04 11.69
CA ILE A 180 0.00 10.75 12.22
C ILE A 180 -0.70 9.72 11.34
N LEU A 181 -1.59 8.92 11.93
CA LEU A 181 -2.34 7.89 11.20
C LEU A 181 -3.76 8.34 10.95
N THR A 182 -4.32 7.95 9.81
CA THR A 182 -5.76 8.15 9.59
C THR A 182 -6.58 7.29 10.57
N GLN A 183 -7.57 7.91 11.21
CA GLN A 183 -8.49 7.22 12.10
C GLN A 183 -9.46 6.33 11.30
N GLU A 184 -9.71 5.12 11.81
CA GLU A 184 -10.65 4.14 11.24
C GLU A 184 -11.99 4.76 10.87
N TYR A 185 -12.58 4.32 9.77
CA TYR A 185 -13.81 4.88 9.23
C TYR A 185 -14.85 3.80 8.93
N ASP A 186 -16.10 4.08 9.31
CA ASP A 186 -17.24 3.24 8.97
C ASP A 186 -17.74 3.57 7.55
N GLY A 187 -17.31 2.74 6.59
CA GLY A 187 -17.62 2.90 5.18
C GLY A 187 -19.09 2.73 4.84
N ARG A 188 -19.96 2.27 5.75
CA ARG A 188 -21.41 2.23 5.53
C ARG A 188 -21.98 3.63 5.27
N GLN A 189 -21.35 4.66 5.83
CA GLN A 189 -21.73 6.07 5.65
C GLN A 189 -21.58 6.57 4.21
N LEU A 190 -20.82 5.87 3.36
CA LEU A 190 -20.71 6.15 1.93
C LEU A 190 -21.89 5.61 1.12
N GLY A 191 -22.66 4.68 1.70
CA GLY A 191 -23.63 3.88 0.96
C GLY A 191 -22.97 2.85 0.03
N ARG A 192 -23.79 1.92 -0.47
CA ARG A 192 -23.34 0.73 -1.20
C ARG A 192 -22.54 1.03 -2.47
N GLN A 193 -23.00 1.96 -3.30
CA GLN A 193 -22.36 2.23 -4.58
C GLN A 193 -20.98 2.88 -4.38
N ARG A 194 -20.91 3.91 -3.53
CA ARG A 194 -19.66 4.63 -3.32
C ARG A 194 -18.63 3.78 -2.58
N LEU A 195 -19.03 3.00 -1.58
CA LEU A 195 -18.12 2.07 -0.90
C LEU A 195 -17.44 1.11 -1.90
N ARG A 196 -18.21 0.54 -2.85
CA ARG A 196 -17.69 -0.34 -3.91
C ARG A 196 -16.77 0.38 -4.91
N SER A 197 -16.95 1.67 -5.10
CA SER A 197 -16.07 2.48 -5.97
C SER A 197 -14.73 2.81 -5.33
N ILE A 198 -14.53 2.56 -4.03
CA ILE A 198 -13.23 2.78 -3.38
C ILE A 198 -12.34 1.57 -3.59
N ARG A 199 -11.11 1.83 -4.05
CA ARG A 199 -10.09 0.82 -4.29
C ARG A 199 -9.83 -0.02 -3.03
N TYR A 200 -9.57 -1.31 -3.23
CA TYR A 200 -9.12 -2.20 -2.16
C TYR A 200 -7.75 -1.78 -1.62
N THR A 201 -7.44 -2.16 -0.38
CA THR A 201 -6.10 -1.94 0.17
C THR A 201 -5.05 -2.80 -0.54
N LEU A 202 -3.78 -2.53 -0.27
CA LEU A 202 -2.70 -3.34 -0.79
C LEU A 202 -2.81 -4.77 -0.25
N GLN A 203 -2.51 -5.74 -1.12
CA GLN A 203 -2.58 -7.15 -0.77
C GLN A 203 -1.57 -7.49 0.33
N GLY A 204 -2.04 -8.04 1.44
CA GLY A 204 -1.24 -8.25 2.66
C GLY A 204 -1.65 -7.36 3.84
N TYR A 205 -2.37 -6.26 3.60
CA TYR A 205 -2.96 -5.39 4.64
C TYR A 205 -4.42 -5.73 4.98
N HIS A 206 -4.95 -6.82 4.42
CA HIS A 206 -6.31 -7.30 4.66
C HIS A 206 -6.35 -8.83 4.68
N ALA A 207 -7.24 -9.36 5.52
CA ALA A 207 -7.65 -10.75 5.45
C ALA A 207 -8.90 -10.87 4.55
N PHE A 208 -9.09 -12.02 3.90
CA PHE A 208 -10.26 -12.32 3.05
C PHE A 208 -10.60 -11.23 1.99
N GLY A 209 -9.59 -10.53 1.48
CA GLY A 209 -9.71 -9.56 0.38
C GLY A 209 -10.26 -8.17 0.75
N SER A 210 -10.93 -8.00 1.90
CA SER A 210 -11.39 -6.68 2.37
C SER A 210 -11.64 -6.58 3.88
N MET A 211 -11.39 -7.63 4.66
CA MET A 211 -11.47 -7.55 6.12
C MET A 211 -10.24 -6.80 6.64
N LYS A 212 -10.47 -5.81 7.50
CA LYS A 212 -9.40 -5.10 8.21
C LYS A 212 -8.49 -6.14 8.89
N ALA A 213 -7.18 -5.99 8.71
CA ALA A 213 -6.18 -6.70 9.48
C ALA A 213 -5.46 -5.66 10.34
N ASP A 214 -6.00 -5.35 11.52
CA ASP A 214 -5.32 -4.49 12.48
C ASP A 214 -4.29 -5.33 13.26
N PRO A 215 -3.00 -4.95 13.27
CA PRO A 215 -2.01 -5.60 14.11
C PRO A 215 -2.40 -5.69 15.60
N ALA A 216 -3.19 -4.73 16.12
CA ALA A 216 -3.68 -4.76 17.49
C ALA A 216 -4.81 -5.78 17.72
N GLU A 217 -5.53 -6.18 16.68
CA GLU A 217 -6.61 -7.17 16.73
C GLU A 217 -6.12 -8.58 16.32
N LEU A 218 -4.90 -8.68 15.77
CA LEU A 218 -4.27 -9.97 15.44
C LEU A 218 -4.22 -10.93 16.63
N PRO A 219 -3.90 -10.53 17.88
CA PRO A 219 -3.92 -11.45 19.03
C PRO A 219 -5.30 -12.04 19.33
N VAL A 220 -6.36 -11.27 19.10
CA VAL A 220 -7.76 -11.68 19.33
C VAL A 220 -8.17 -12.69 18.25
N LEU A 221 -7.92 -12.36 16.97
CA LEU A 221 -8.21 -13.22 15.83
C LEU A 221 -7.32 -14.47 15.76
N SER A 222 -6.09 -14.37 16.24
CA SER A 222 -5.14 -15.49 16.28
C SER A 222 -5.40 -16.42 17.45
N ASN A 223 -6.08 -15.98 18.53
CA ASN A 223 -6.34 -16.81 19.71
C ASN A 223 -7.81 -16.75 20.17
N PRO A 224 -8.77 -17.16 19.32
CA PRO A 224 -10.20 -17.03 19.62
C PRO A 224 -10.63 -17.83 20.85
N PHE A 225 -9.94 -18.94 21.17
CA PHE A 225 -10.32 -19.84 22.27
C PHE A 225 -9.58 -19.56 23.60
N GLN A 226 -8.71 -18.54 23.65
CA GLN A 226 -8.02 -18.19 24.91
C GLN A 226 -8.96 -17.56 25.93
N SER A 227 -10.02 -16.90 25.50
CA SER A 227 -11.02 -16.29 26.38
C SER A 227 -12.38 -16.21 25.70
N MET A 228 -13.45 -16.20 26.49
CA MET A 228 -14.81 -16.01 25.97
C MET A 228 -14.98 -14.63 25.29
N SER A 229 -14.28 -13.60 25.76
CA SER A 229 -14.29 -12.28 25.13
C SER A 229 -13.62 -12.30 23.75
N ASN A 230 -12.50 -13.02 23.59
CA ASN A 230 -11.84 -13.18 22.29
C ASN A 230 -12.72 -13.95 21.31
N LEU A 231 -13.38 -15.01 21.78
CA LEU A 231 -14.29 -15.81 20.96
C LEU A 231 -15.46 -14.98 20.45
N VAL A 232 -16.13 -14.25 21.34
CA VAL A 232 -17.25 -13.37 21.01
C VAL A 232 -16.80 -12.25 20.06
N GLY A 233 -15.63 -11.66 20.30
CA GLY A 233 -15.01 -10.66 19.43
C GLY A 233 -14.81 -11.20 18.01
N CYS A 234 -14.18 -12.37 17.87
CA CYS A 234 -13.95 -13.00 16.57
C CYS A 234 -15.26 -13.31 15.83
N ILE A 235 -16.24 -13.91 16.52
CA ILE A 235 -17.54 -14.23 15.92
C ILE A 235 -18.23 -12.96 15.44
N ARG A 236 -18.19 -11.89 16.24
CA ARG A 236 -18.77 -10.59 15.89
C ARG A 236 -18.13 -10.02 14.63
N GLU A 237 -16.80 -9.99 14.55
CA GLU A 237 -16.11 -9.44 13.38
C GLU A 237 -16.34 -10.27 12.12
N ILE A 238 -16.28 -11.60 12.22
CA ILE A 238 -16.58 -12.50 11.08
C ILE A 238 -18.03 -12.32 10.62
N THR A 239 -18.98 -12.26 11.55
CA THR A 239 -20.40 -12.08 11.23
C THR A 239 -20.65 -10.72 10.58
N ARG A 240 -20.07 -9.65 11.15
CA ARG A 240 -20.14 -8.30 10.59
C ARG A 240 -19.55 -8.25 9.19
N PHE A 241 -18.35 -8.78 9.00
CA PHE A 241 -17.72 -8.85 7.69
C PHE A 241 -18.57 -9.62 6.67
N GLY A 242 -19.13 -10.76 7.06
CA GLY A 242 -20.03 -11.55 6.22
C GLY A 242 -21.29 -10.77 5.82
N LEU A 243 -21.91 -10.06 6.77
CA LEU A 243 -23.05 -9.18 6.50
C LEU A 243 -22.65 -8.00 5.60
N ASP A 244 -21.47 -7.42 5.79
CA ASP A 244 -21.00 -6.32 4.96
C ASP A 244 -20.77 -6.75 3.51
N VAL A 245 -20.16 -7.93 3.30
CA VAL A 245 -19.98 -8.49 1.95
C VAL A 245 -21.35 -8.77 1.30
N LEU A 246 -22.32 -9.28 2.04
CA LEU A 246 -23.68 -9.50 1.54
C LEU A 246 -24.37 -8.18 1.14
N LEU A 247 -24.36 -7.19 2.03
CA LEU A 247 -25.10 -5.95 1.88
C LEU A 247 -24.42 -4.96 0.94
N TYR A 248 -23.10 -4.84 1.03
CA TYR A 248 -22.31 -3.83 0.35
C TYR A 248 -21.36 -4.38 -0.72
N GLY A 249 -21.10 -5.70 -0.75
CA GLY A 249 -20.20 -6.34 -1.70
C GLY A 249 -18.71 -6.30 -1.32
N LYS A 250 -18.37 -5.69 -0.17
CA LYS A 250 -17.03 -5.67 0.44
C LYS A 250 -17.15 -5.32 1.92
N GLY A 251 -16.09 -5.58 2.70
CA GLY A 251 -15.98 -5.10 4.08
C GLY A 251 -16.19 -3.58 4.17
N SER A 252 -16.99 -3.14 5.15
CA SER A 252 -17.31 -1.73 5.35
C SER A 252 -16.36 -1.04 6.33
N GLU A 253 -15.59 -1.79 7.11
CA GLU A 253 -14.57 -1.25 8.00
C GLU A 253 -13.34 -0.82 7.21
N MET A 254 -13.05 0.47 7.26
CA MET A 254 -11.93 1.06 6.56
C MET A 254 -10.87 1.48 7.56
N ALA A 255 -9.62 1.12 7.29
CA ALA A 255 -8.45 1.48 8.11
C ALA A 255 -7.34 2.04 7.21
N ASN A 256 -6.30 2.60 7.85
CA ASN A 256 -5.17 3.23 7.17
C ASN A 256 -5.65 4.25 6.12
N ASP A 257 -4.94 4.42 5.01
CA ASP A 257 -5.35 5.40 4.00
C ASP A 257 -6.50 4.92 3.10
N ASN A 258 -7.00 3.70 3.30
CA ASN A 258 -8.33 3.36 2.80
C ASN A 258 -9.41 4.19 3.51
N ALA A 259 -9.29 4.33 4.83
CA ALA A 259 -10.15 5.22 5.61
C ALA A 259 -10.00 6.67 5.15
N LEU A 260 -8.78 7.10 4.79
CA LEU A 260 -8.54 8.46 4.28
C LEU A 260 -9.30 8.70 2.98
N VAL A 261 -9.19 7.76 2.03
CA VAL A 261 -9.94 7.83 0.77
C VAL A 261 -11.45 7.83 1.04
N GLY A 262 -11.95 6.96 1.92
CA GLY A 262 -13.37 6.95 2.30
C GLY A 262 -13.86 8.28 2.87
N ARG A 263 -13.12 8.84 3.82
CA ARG A 263 -13.42 10.13 4.43
C ARG A 263 -13.38 11.27 3.42
N LEU A 264 -12.36 11.31 2.56
CA LEU A 264 -12.22 12.34 1.53
C LEU A 264 -13.33 12.25 0.48
N VAL A 265 -13.67 11.04 0.01
CA VAL A 265 -14.77 10.80 -0.91
C VAL A 265 -16.10 11.23 -0.31
N LYS A 266 -16.40 10.86 0.95
CA LYS A 266 -17.61 11.33 1.64
C LYS A 266 -17.66 12.84 1.74
N SER A 267 -16.51 13.48 2.00
CA SER A 267 -16.41 14.93 2.11
C SER A 267 -16.61 15.63 0.76
N CYS A 268 -16.14 15.02 -0.33
CA CYS A 268 -16.40 15.47 -1.70
C CYS A 268 -17.89 15.36 -2.03
N ASP A 269 -18.52 14.21 -1.74
CA ASP A 269 -19.96 13.99 -1.94
C ASP A 269 -20.79 15.05 -1.19
N ASP A 270 -20.48 15.30 0.09
CA ASP A 270 -21.18 16.30 0.91
C ASP A 270 -20.92 17.75 0.48
N ALA A 271 -19.80 18.01 -0.21
CA ALA A 271 -19.46 19.32 -0.74
C ALA A 271 -19.99 19.55 -2.17
N GLY A 272 -20.69 18.57 -2.77
CA GLY A 272 -21.21 18.66 -4.13
C GLY A 272 -20.14 18.55 -5.22
N VAL A 273 -18.97 17.94 -4.91
CA VAL A 273 -17.95 17.63 -5.91
C VAL A 273 -18.44 16.52 -6.82
N GLU A 274 -18.37 16.72 -8.14
CA GLU A 274 -18.66 15.66 -9.09
C GLU A 274 -17.49 14.66 -9.16
N LEU A 275 -17.76 13.37 -8.94
CA LEU A 275 -16.73 12.31 -8.93
C LEU A 275 -16.97 11.32 -10.07
N GLN A 276 -16.13 11.32 -11.09
CA GLN A 276 -16.22 10.40 -12.24
C GLN A 276 -15.04 9.43 -12.29
N ALA A 277 -15.32 8.15 -12.06
CA ALA A 277 -14.38 7.06 -12.30
C ALA A 277 -14.38 6.66 -13.78
N SER A 278 -13.45 5.79 -14.17
CA SER A 278 -13.31 5.28 -15.55
C SER A 278 -13.23 6.40 -16.59
N SER A 279 -12.57 7.50 -16.24
CA SER A 279 -12.49 8.73 -17.01
C SER A 279 -11.02 9.14 -17.28
N PRO A 280 -10.23 8.33 -18.03
CA PRO A 280 -8.88 8.73 -18.46
C PRO A 280 -8.91 10.07 -19.21
N VAL A 281 -8.17 11.05 -18.70
CA VAL A 281 -7.88 12.28 -19.44
C VAL A 281 -6.80 11.99 -20.48
N THR A 282 -7.05 12.40 -21.71
CA THR A 282 -6.20 12.11 -22.88
C THR A 282 -5.63 13.37 -23.52
N GLN A 283 -6.21 14.54 -23.24
CA GLN A 283 -5.73 15.81 -23.74
C GLN A 283 -6.02 16.93 -22.75
N LEU A 284 -5.06 17.83 -22.61
CA LEU A 284 -5.20 19.07 -21.87
C LEU A 284 -4.74 20.21 -22.78
N LYS A 285 -5.59 21.23 -22.97
CA LYS A 285 -5.28 22.40 -23.80
C LYS A 285 -5.65 23.68 -23.07
N ARG A 286 -4.81 24.70 -23.18
CA ARG A 286 -5.20 26.06 -22.79
C ARG A 286 -6.16 26.63 -23.84
N LEU A 287 -7.20 27.32 -23.39
CA LEU A 287 -8.11 28.06 -24.26
C LEU A 287 -7.59 29.48 -24.44
N ASP A 288 -7.41 29.87 -25.69
CA ASP A 288 -6.82 31.16 -26.05
C ASP A 288 -7.62 32.34 -25.48
N GLY A 289 -6.92 33.35 -24.97
CA GLY A 289 -7.50 34.60 -24.48
C GLY A 289 -8.31 34.54 -23.18
N THR A 290 -8.50 33.36 -22.56
CA THR A 290 -9.40 33.21 -21.39
C THR A 290 -8.71 32.74 -20.11
N GLY A 291 -7.50 32.16 -20.20
CA GLY A 291 -6.85 31.50 -19.06
C GLY A 291 -7.47 30.16 -18.65
N ALA A 292 -8.58 29.76 -19.27
CA ALA A 292 -9.26 28.50 -19.04
C ALA A 292 -8.56 27.32 -19.74
N PHE A 293 -8.96 26.10 -19.39
CA PHE A 293 -8.45 24.88 -20.01
C PHE A 293 -9.60 24.02 -20.56
N ASN A 294 -9.39 23.42 -21.72
CA ASN A 294 -10.18 22.29 -22.19
C ASN A 294 -9.50 20.99 -21.75
N VAL A 295 -10.26 20.12 -21.09
CA VAL A 295 -9.86 18.80 -20.65
C VAL A 295 -10.70 17.76 -21.40
N VAL A 296 -10.03 16.88 -22.15
CA VAL A 296 -10.70 15.82 -22.90
C VAL A 296 -10.48 14.48 -22.20
N ALA A 297 -11.56 13.84 -21.79
CA ALA A 297 -11.53 12.50 -21.21
C ALA A 297 -12.29 11.49 -22.07
N GLN A 298 -12.04 10.22 -21.85
CA GLN A 298 -12.81 9.12 -22.44
C GLN A 298 -13.52 8.34 -21.34
N ASP A 299 -14.72 7.83 -21.59
CA ASP A 299 -15.37 6.88 -20.70
C ASP A 299 -14.90 5.43 -20.95
N SER A 300 -15.41 4.48 -20.16
CA SER A 300 -15.08 3.05 -20.31
C SER A 300 -15.48 2.43 -21.66
N GLN A 301 -16.33 3.10 -22.44
CA GLN A 301 -16.77 2.67 -23.77
C GLN A 301 -16.00 3.38 -24.88
N GLY A 302 -15.08 4.29 -24.53
CA GLY A 302 -14.29 5.08 -25.47
C GLY A 302 -15.00 6.34 -25.96
N HIS A 303 -16.16 6.71 -25.39
CA HIS A 303 -16.81 7.96 -25.76
C HIS A 303 -16.03 9.14 -25.21
N VAL A 304 -15.80 10.12 -26.09
CA VAL A 304 -15.10 11.36 -25.76
C VAL A 304 -16.05 12.29 -24.99
N LYS A 305 -15.55 12.88 -23.90
CA LYS A 305 -16.21 13.92 -23.11
C LYS A 305 -15.26 15.10 -22.97
N GLU A 306 -15.82 16.29 -23.14
CA GLU A 306 -15.08 17.55 -22.98
C GLU A 306 -15.53 18.30 -21.74
N PHE A 307 -14.56 18.87 -21.03
CA PHE A 307 -14.76 19.66 -19.83
C PHE A 307 -14.00 20.97 -19.95
N VAL A 308 -14.66 22.08 -19.62
CA VAL A 308 -14.02 23.40 -19.55
C VAL A 308 -13.75 23.72 -18.09
N ALA A 309 -12.47 23.91 -17.74
CA ALA A 309 -12.02 24.38 -16.44
C ALA A 309 -11.77 25.89 -16.49
N THR A 310 -12.66 26.70 -15.92
CA THR A 310 -12.63 28.16 -16.04
C THR A 310 -11.57 28.81 -15.16
N LYS A 311 -11.20 28.20 -14.02
CA LYS A 311 -10.20 28.74 -13.09
C LYS A 311 -8.90 27.94 -13.07
N GLY A 312 -8.95 26.64 -13.36
CA GLY A 312 -7.72 25.85 -13.50
C GLY A 312 -7.90 24.35 -13.43
N VAL A 313 -6.80 23.65 -13.70
CA VAL A 313 -6.71 22.19 -13.67
C VAL A 313 -5.66 21.77 -12.65
N ILE A 314 -5.99 20.77 -11.83
CA ILE A 314 -5.07 20.21 -10.82
C ILE A 314 -4.65 18.81 -11.26
N LEU A 315 -3.36 18.64 -11.58
CA LEU A 315 -2.78 17.36 -11.96
C LEU A 315 -2.33 16.58 -10.71
N ALA A 316 -3.20 15.71 -10.21
CA ALA A 316 -2.97 14.85 -9.04
C ALA A 316 -3.00 13.35 -9.41
N SER A 317 -2.48 13.02 -10.60
CA SER A 317 -2.63 11.70 -11.25
C SER A 317 -1.68 10.61 -10.75
N GLY A 318 -0.87 10.90 -9.73
CA GLY A 318 0.12 9.96 -9.19
C GLY A 318 1.45 9.95 -9.97
N GLY A 319 2.24 8.91 -9.73
CA GLY A 319 3.57 8.74 -10.31
C GLY A 319 3.60 7.96 -11.62
N PHE A 320 4.81 7.59 -12.03
CA PHE A 320 5.09 6.87 -13.28
C PHE A 320 5.60 5.45 -13.05
N GLY A 321 5.50 4.89 -11.84
CA GLY A 321 6.11 3.59 -11.49
C GLY A 321 5.59 2.37 -12.27
N ARG A 322 4.60 2.54 -13.16
CA ARG A 322 4.10 1.52 -14.09
C ARG A 322 4.31 1.89 -15.56
N SER A 323 4.95 3.03 -15.86
CA SER A 323 5.28 3.52 -17.20
C SER A 323 6.55 2.87 -17.72
N GLN A 324 6.73 2.84 -19.05
CA GLN A 324 7.95 2.33 -19.69
C GLN A 324 9.23 3.00 -19.18
N ASP A 325 9.15 4.30 -18.85
CA ASP A 325 10.28 5.08 -18.33
C ASP A 325 10.73 4.57 -16.95
N ALA A 326 9.83 3.98 -16.15
CA ALA A 326 10.20 3.41 -14.86
C ALA A 326 11.16 2.22 -14.98
N ARG A 327 11.29 1.59 -16.16
CA ARG A 327 12.25 0.49 -16.38
C ARG A 327 13.70 0.90 -16.26
N ALA A 328 14.00 2.19 -16.37
CA ALA A 328 15.33 2.71 -16.08
C ALA A 328 15.73 2.51 -14.60
N TYR A 329 14.75 2.34 -13.71
CA TYR A 329 14.95 2.15 -12.27
C TYR A 329 14.63 0.73 -11.82
N LEU A 330 13.50 0.18 -12.26
CA LEU A 330 13.06 -1.18 -11.90
C LEU A 330 12.08 -1.79 -12.92
N PRO A 331 12.08 -3.12 -13.12
CA PRO A 331 11.07 -3.78 -13.94
C PRO A 331 9.64 -3.50 -13.45
N HIS A 332 8.69 -3.17 -14.34
CA HIS A 332 7.30 -2.85 -13.94
C HIS A 332 6.66 -3.94 -13.08
N ASP A 333 7.06 -5.19 -13.31
CA ASP A 333 6.53 -6.32 -12.57
C ASP A 333 6.86 -6.27 -11.08
N TRP A 334 7.82 -5.46 -10.65
CA TRP A 334 8.22 -5.29 -9.26
C TRP A 334 7.49 -4.14 -8.58
N SER A 335 7.02 -3.15 -9.35
CA SER A 335 6.27 -2.00 -8.84
C SER A 335 4.92 -2.40 -8.22
N VAL A 336 4.73 -2.03 -6.95
CA VAL A 336 3.48 -2.22 -6.19
C VAL A 336 2.42 -1.16 -6.50
N GLN A 337 2.74 -0.14 -7.29
CA GLN A 337 1.78 0.92 -7.63
C GLN A 337 0.59 0.36 -8.43
N PRO A 338 -0.60 0.98 -8.32
CA PRO A 338 -1.72 0.66 -9.20
C PRO A 338 -1.32 0.73 -10.66
N LYS A 339 -1.81 -0.23 -11.48
CA LYS A 339 -1.45 -0.34 -12.91
C LYS A 339 -1.64 0.94 -13.73
N GLY A 340 -2.55 1.83 -13.30
CA GLY A 340 -2.86 3.10 -13.97
C GLY A 340 -1.81 4.20 -13.78
N ASN A 341 -0.84 4.04 -12.86
CA ASN A 341 0.19 5.05 -12.57
C ASN A 341 1.32 5.01 -13.61
N VAL A 342 1.01 5.48 -14.81
CA VAL A 342 1.90 5.42 -15.98
C VAL A 342 2.44 6.79 -16.39
N GLY A 343 2.28 7.81 -15.54
CA GLY A 343 2.85 9.15 -15.78
C GLY A 343 2.00 10.05 -16.69
N ASP A 344 0.73 9.74 -16.93
CA ASP A 344 -0.15 10.51 -17.84
C ASP A 344 -0.18 12.02 -17.48
N GLY A 345 -0.28 12.37 -16.18
CA GLY A 345 -0.30 13.78 -15.78
C GLY A 345 1.01 14.53 -16.04
N GLN A 346 2.16 13.85 -16.01
CA GLN A 346 3.42 14.49 -16.39
C GLN A 346 3.43 14.84 -17.87
N GLN A 347 2.90 13.94 -18.71
CA GLN A 347 2.71 14.21 -20.13
C GLN A 347 1.75 15.38 -20.36
N LEU A 348 0.55 15.34 -19.75
CA LEU A 348 -0.46 16.41 -19.86
C LEU A 348 0.11 17.77 -19.42
N GLY A 349 0.91 17.81 -18.35
CA GLY A 349 1.57 19.03 -17.90
C GLY A 349 2.55 19.59 -18.93
N ARG A 350 3.37 18.72 -19.56
CA ARG A 350 4.31 19.13 -20.61
C ARG A 350 3.60 19.61 -21.88
N GLU A 351 2.48 19.00 -22.26
CA GLU A 351 1.67 19.40 -23.42
C GLU A 351 1.19 20.87 -23.32
N VAL A 352 1.01 21.39 -22.11
CA VAL A 352 0.64 22.80 -21.86
C VAL A 352 1.80 23.69 -21.43
N GLY A 353 3.04 23.26 -21.67
CA GLY A 353 4.26 24.05 -21.44
C GLY A 353 4.90 23.89 -20.06
N GLY A 354 4.47 22.91 -19.27
CA GLY A 354 5.15 22.56 -18.01
C GLY A 354 6.53 21.95 -18.23
N ALA A 355 7.45 22.20 -17.29
CA ALA A 355 8.80 21.64 -17.30
C ALA A 355 8.96 20.60 -16.18
N MET A 356 9.81 19.59 -16.42
CA MET A 356 10.25 18.67 -15.38
C MET A 356 11.42 19.30 -14.60
N PRO A 357 11.52 19.07 -13.28
CA PRO A 357 12.72 19.44 -12.54
C PRO A 357 13.95 18.64 -13.03
N PRO A 358 15.17 19.04 -12.65
CA PRO A 358 16.36 18.25 -12.89
C PRO A 358 16.20 16.79 -12.40
N PRO A 359 16.85 15.81 -13.05
CA PRO A 359 16.74 14.41 -12.64
C PRO A 359 17.12 14.21 -11.17
N ASN A 360 16.21 13.60 -10.40
CA ASN A 360 16.50 13.18 -9.04
C ASN A 360 17.17 11.80 -9.08
N PRO A 361 18.37 11.61 -8.49
CA PRO A 361 19.02 10.30 -8.44
C PRO A 361 18.22 9.25 -7.64
N LYS A 362 17.37 9.70 -6.70
CA LYS A 362 16.47 8.88 -5.88
C LYS A 362 15.01 9.02 -6.32
N ASN A 363 14.72 8.89 -7.62
CA ASN A 363 13.38 9.10 -8.21
C ASN A 363 12.34 7.97 -7.92
N GLY A 364 12.39 7.38 -6.73
CA GLY A 364 11.52 6.27 -6.33
C GLY A 364 11.50 6.06 -4.81
N VAL A 365 10.36 5.58 -4.32
CA VAL A 365 10.21 5.02 -2.98
C VAL A 365 10.30 3.51 -3.12
N PHE A 366 11.36 2.92 -2.60
CA PHE A 366 11.71 1.52 -2.79
C PHE A 366 11.50 0.74 -1.51
N ALA A 367 10.96 -0.47 -1.62
CA ALA A 367 10.92 -1.44 -0.54
C ALA A 367 11.33 -2.80 -1.10
N PRO A 368 11.87 -3.72 -0.29
CA PRO A 368 12.06 -5.10 -0.74
C PRO A 368 10.69 -5.70 -1.05
N VAL A 369 10.54 -6.36 -2.20
CA VAL A 369 9.26 -6.93 -2.64
C VAL A 369 9.40 -8.41 -2.95
N SER A 370 8.53 -9.22 -2.35
CA SER A 370 8.37 -10.62 -2.77
C SER A 370 7.22 -10.78 -3.76
N LEU A 371 7.42 -11.68 -4.74
CA LEU A 371 6.50 -11.90 -5.85
C LEU A 371 5.91 -13.30 -5.77
N LEU A 372 4.61 -13.42 -5.97
CA LEU A 372 3.93 -14.70 -6.19
C LEU A 372 3.27 -14.66 -7.57
N ARG A 373 3.72 -15.53 -8.47
CA ARG A 373 2.99 -15.83 -9.72
C ARG A 373 1.92 -16.87 -9.38
N THR A 374 0.66 -16.45 -9.42
CA THR A 374 -0.48 -17.34 -9.17
C THR A 374 -0.60 -18.36 -10.30
N MET A 375 -1.36 -19.44 -10.06
CA MET A 375 -1.72 -20.41 -11.10
C MET A 375 -2.43 -19.80 -12.31
N SER A 376 -3.11 -18.65 -12.13
CA SER A 376 -3.74 -17.88 -13.20
C SER A 376 -2.78 -16.95 -13.95
N GLY A 377 -1.48 -16.97 -13.62
CA GLY A 377 -0.45 -16.11 -14.22
C GLY A 377 -0.40 -14.68 -13.66
N GLN A 378 -1.27 -14.33 -12.70
CA GLN A 378 -1.23 -13.00 -12.08
C GLN A 378 -0.04 -12.88 -11.13
N ILE A 379 0.64 -11.74 -11.16
CA ILE A 379 1.72 -11.44 -10.22
C ILE A 379 1.12 -10.69 -9.03
N ARG A 380 1.15 -11.33 -7.87
CA ARG A 380 0.91 -10.74 -6.56
C ARG A 380 2.24 -10.19 -6.02
N ARG A 381 2.18 -9.06 -5.33
CA ARG A 381 3.34 -8.36 -4.78
C ARG A 381 3.11 -8.11 -3.30
N TYR A 382 4.13 -8.36 -2.49
CA TYR A 382 4.12 -8.01 -1.08
C TYR A 382 5.35 -7.16 -0.79
N PRO A 383 5.19 -5.85 -0.54
CA PRO A 383 6.29 -5.01 -0.08
C PRO A 383 6.53 -5.22 1.41
N HIS A 384 7.79 -5.47 1.74
CA HIS A 384 8.27 -5.69 3.10
C HIS A 384 8.67 -4.33 3.72
N PHE A 385 7.67 -3.55 4.14
CA PHE A 385 7.90 -2.21 4.67
C PHE A 385 8.51 -2.19 6.08
N SER A 386 8.03 -3.03 6.99
CA SER A 386 8.55 -3.04 8.37
C SER A 386 8.27 -4.34 9.11
N VAL A 387 6.98 -4.66 9.32
CA VAL A 387 6.54 -5.66 10.32
C VAL A 387 7.23 -7.02 10.18
N ASP A 388 7.31 -7.63 9.00
CA ASP A 388 7.87 -8.99 8.89
C ASP A 388 9.41 -9.03 8.84
N ARG A 389 10.07 -7.88 8.70
CA ARG A 389 11.54 -7.78 8.72
C ARG A 389 12.09 -7.44 10.09
N THR A 390 11.34 -6.66 10.87
CA THR A 390 11.78 -6.14 12.18
C THR A 390 11.58 -7.17 13.30
N LYS A 391 10.60 -8.08 13.16
CA LYS A 391 10.25 -9.04 14.22
C LYS A 391 11.39 -9.99 14.55
N PRO A 392 11.56 -10.35 15.84
CA PRO A 392 12.64 -11.21 16.30
C PRO A 392 12.46 -12.64 15.76
N GLY A 393 13.55 -13.35 15.50
CA GLY A 393 13.53 -14.73 14.97
C GLY A 393 13.50 -14.83 13.44
N SER A 394 13.93 -13.77 12.73
CA SER A 394 14.12 -13.76 11.28
C SER A 394 15.43 -13.05 10.91
N ILE A 395 16.01 -13.42 9.77
CA ILE A 395 17.16 -12.74 9.14
C ILE A 395 16.93 -12.59 7.64
N ILE A 396 17.62 -11.64 7.01
CA ILE A 396 17.64 -11.53 5.55
C ILE A 396 19.06 -11.75 5.06
N ILE A 397 19.20 -12.70 4.14
CA ILE A 397 20.49 -13.08 3.55
C ILE A 397 20.52 -12.79 2.05
N ASN A 398 21.71 -12.50 1.53
CA ASN A 398 21.97 -12.45 0.10
C ASN A 398 22.13 -13.86 -0.50
N THR A 399 22.48 -13.95 -1.79
CA THR A 399 22.71 -15.22 -2.50
C THR A 399 23.96 -15.99 -2.06
N ASP A 400 24.86 -15.36 -1.30
CA ASP A 400 26.04 -16.03 -0.73
C ASP A 400 25.75 -16.64 0.65
N GLY A 401 24.52 -16.49 1.14
CA GLY A 401 24.10 -17.02 2.44
C GLY A 401 24.47 -16.14 3.63
N LYS A 402 24.85 -14.87 3.39
CA LYS A 402 25.27 -13.91 4.43
C LYS A 402 24.26 -12.78 4.60
N ARG A 403 24.16 -12.25 5.81
CA ARG A 403 23.51 -10.95 6.05
C ARG A 403 24.34 -9.83 5.41
N PHE A 404 23.70 -8.71 5.12
CA PHE A 404 24.34 -7.59 4.43
C PHE A 404 23.88 -6.20 4.90
N ALA A 405 22.87 -6.15 5.77
CA ALA A 405 22.23 -4.93 6.25
C ALA A 405 21.45 -5.19 7.54
N ASN A 406 21.01 -4.12 8.21
CA ASN A 406 20.08 -4.20 9.33
C ASN A 406 18.67 -4.50 8.81
N GLU A 407 18.12 -5.69 9.07
CA GLU A 407 16.79 -6.03 8.55
C GLU A 407 15.68 -5.10 9.05
N ALA A 408 15.85 -4.50 10.23
CA ALA A 408 14.87 -3.65 10.87
C ALA A 408 14.93 -2.17 10.45
N GLU A 409 15.93 -1.78 9.66
CA GLU A 409 16.09 -0.39 9.21
C GLU A 409 14.97 0.04 8.23
N PRO A 410 14.75 1.36 8.05
CA PRO A 410 13.76 1.87 7.10
C PRO A 410 13.90 1.24 5.72
N TYR A 411 12.76 0.87 5.12
CA TYR A 411 12.72 0.12 3.87
C TYR A 411 13.47 0.76 2.69
N GLN A 412 13.52 2.09 2.65
CA GLN A 412 14.28 2.82 1.63
C GLN A 412 15.78 2.55 1.77
N GLU A 413 16.30 2.62 3.00
CA GLU A 413 17.73 2.42 3.30
C GLU A 413 18.14 0.97 3.06
N PHE A 414 17.29 0.02 3.43
CA PHE A 414 17.55 -1.40 3.15
C PHE A 414 17.70 -1.68 1.65
N VAL A 415 16.83 -1.11 0.81
CA VAL A 415 16.95 -1.27 -0.65
C VAL A 415 18.09 -0.44 -1.22
N GLN A 416 18.41 0.71 -0.63
CA GLN A 416 19.59 1.47 -1.02
C GLN A 416 20.85 0.61 -0.81
N THR A 417 21.00 -0.05 0.34
CA THR A 417 22.09 -1.00 0.59
C THR A 417 22.09 -2.16 -0.41
N MET A 418 20.91 -2.69 -0.77
CA MET A 418 20.81 -3.70 -1.84
C MET A 418 21.35 -3.18 -3.17
N HIS A 419 20.96 -1.98 -3.60
CA HIS A 419 21.41 -1.38 -4.86
C HIS A 419 22.92 -1.09 -4.85
N GLU A 420 23.44 -0.51 -3.77
CA GLU A 420 24.86 -0.18 -3.62
C GLU A 420 25.76 -1.44 -3.67
N GLN A 421 25.26 -2.57 -3.13
CA GLN A 421 25.97 -3.85 -3.17
C GLN A 421 25.63 -4.71 -4.41
N GLY A 422 24.79 -4.23 -5.33
CA GLY A 422 24.36 -5.00 -6.51
C GLY A 422 23.51 -6.24 -6.19
N ILE A 423 22.82 -6.26 -5.04
CA ILE A 423 21.97 -7.35 -4.59
C ILE A 423 20.58 -7.20 -5.19
N GLU A 424 20.27 -7.98 -6.23
CA GLU A 424 18.92 -8.01 -6.82
C GLU A 424 17.96 -8.99 -6.12
N LYS A 425 18.53 -9.94 -5.38
CA LYS A 425 17.78 -11.03 -4.74
C LYS A 425 18.31 -11.33 -3.35
N ALA A 426 17.38 -11.36 -2.39
CA ALA A 426 17.63 -11.75 -1.02
C ALA A 426 16.57 -12.76 -0.54
N PHE A 427 16.84 -13.43 0.57
CA PHE A 427 15.94 -14.38 1.20
C PHE A 427 15.64 -13.96 2.63
N LEU A 428 14.36 -13.75 2.95
CA LEU A 428 13.89 -13.68 4.33
C LEU A 428 13.81 -15.11 4.89
N VAL A 429 14.65 -15.40 5.88
CA VAL A 429 14.78 -16.72 6.51
C VAL A 429 14.27 -16.64 7.93
N ALA A 430 13.38 -17.56 8.29
CA ALA A 430 12.81 -17.67 9.62
C ALA A 430 12.35 -19.12 9.87
N ASP A 431 12.09 -19.45 11.14
CA ASP A 431 11.60 -20.77 11.52
C ASP A 431 10.06 -20.86 11.56
N SER A 432 9.53 -22.03 11.90
CA SER A 432 8.08 -22.23 11.99
C SER A 432 7.41 -21.47 13.14
N ARG A 433 8.15 -21.12 14.20
CA ARG A 433 7.61 -20.35 15.33
C ARG A 433 7.40 -18.91 14.90
N PHE A 434 8.38 -18.32 14.21
CA PHE A 434 8.25 -17.00 13.59
C PHE A 434 7.04 -16.95 12.66
N LEU A 435 6.96 -17.87 11.70
CA LEU A 435 5.88 -17.90 10.72
C LEU A 435 4.50 -18.04 11.40
N ARG A 436 4.40 -18.87 12.44
CA ARG A 436 3.14 -19.04 13.19
C ARG A 436 2.76 -17.80 14.00
N ARG A 437 3.74 -17.09 14.58
CA ARG A 437 3.51 -15.93 15.46
C ARG A 437 3.25 -14.65 14.66
N TYR A 438 4.06 -14.38 13.64
CA TYR A 438 4.06 -13.08 12.94
C TYR A 438 3.57 -13.16 11.49
N GLY A 439 3.56 -14.35 10.88
CA GLY A 439 3.45 -14.47 9.43
C GLY A 439 4.77 -14.12 8.74
N MET A 440 4.80 -14.22 7.41
CA MET A 440 5.98 -13.91 6.60
C MET A 440 5.54 -13.60 5.17
N GLY A 441 5.72 -12.35 4.73
CA GLY A 441 5.21 -11.90 3.45
C GLY A 441 3.70 -12.14 3.31
N MET A 442 3.29 -12.81 2.23
CA MET A 442 1.88 -13.16 1.99
C MET A 442 1.33 -14.27 2.91
N ALA A 443 2.20 -14.92 3.71
CA ALA A 443 1.76 -15.95 4.63
C ALA A 443 1.29 -15.33 5.95
N LEU A 444 0.00 -15.51 6.23
CA LEU A 444 -0.61 -15.04 7.47
C LEU A 444 -0.17 -15.92 8.67
N PRO A 445 -0.15 -15.36 9.89
CA PRO A 445 0.14 -16.13 11.11
C PRO A 445 -0.91 -17.23 11.39
N TRP A 446 -0.63 -18.08 12.37
CA TRP A 446 -1.55 -19.10 12.85
C TRP A 446 -2.90 -18.45 13.24
N PRO A 447 -4.06 -19.07 12.91
CA PRO A 447 -4.26 -20.44 12.43
C PRO A 447 -4.19 -20.65 10.91
N MET A 448 -3.77 -19.65 10.13
CA MET A 448 -3.79 -19.76 8.67
C MET A 448 -2.72 -20.71 8.14
N SER A 449 -3.09 -21.56 7.18
CA SER A 449 -2.17 -22.57 6.63
C SER A 449 -1.29 -22.00 5.50
N PRO A 450 0.04 -22.13 5.57
CA PRO A 450 0.94 -21.68 4.50
C PRO A 450 1.04 -22.68 3.33
N ARG A 451 0.33 -23.82 3.38
CA ARG A 451 0.47 -24.94 2.41
C ARG A 451 0.33 -24.49 0.96
N SER A 452 -0.63 -23.62 0.66
CA SER A 452 -0.85 -23.12 -0.71
C SER A 452 0.30 -22.26 -1.21
N LEU A 453 0.93 -21.47 -0.33
CA LEU A 453 2.07 -20.63 -0.67
C LEU A 453 3.35 -21.45 -0.85
N ILE A 454 3.51 -22.52 -0.06
CA ILE A 454 4.60 -23.49 -0.23
C ILE A 454 4.44 -24.24 -1.56
N ALA A 455 3.23 -24.72 -1.87
CA ALA A 455 2.96 -25.44 -3.12
C ALA A 455 3.20 -24.57 -4.37
N GLN A 456 2.96 -23.26 -4.28
CA GLN A 456 3.23 -22.30 -5.35
C GLN A 456 4.69 -21.82 -5.39
N GLY A 457 5.56 -22.31 -4.51
CA GLY A 457 6.98 -21.95 -4.46
C GLY A 457 7.26 -20.55 -3.92
N TYR A 458 6.25 -19.84 -3.38
CA TYR A 458 6.45 -18.55 -2.72
C TYR A 458 7.20 -18.71 -1.39
N LEU A 459 6.87 -19.77 -0.63
CA LEU A 459 7.61 -20.17 0.56
C LEU A 459 8.42 -21.43 0.28
N VAL A 460 9.71 -21.38 0.61
CA VAL A 460 10.58 -22.57 0.56
C VAL A 460 10.69 -23.15 1.96
N LYS A 461 10.31 -24.42 2.13
CA LYS A 461 10.38 -25.14 3.41
C LYS A 461 11.39 -26.28 3.35
N ALA A 462 12.19 -26.44 4.40
CA ALA A 462 13.13 -27.54 4.61
C ALA A 462 13.11 -28.00 6.07
N ARG A 463 13.67 -29.19 6.36
CA ARG A 463 13.79 -29.70 7.73
C ARG A 463 15.08 -29.29 8.43
N THR A 464 16.12 -28.96 7.66
CA THR A 464 17.45 -28.56 8.14
C THR A 464 17.96 -27.38 7.32
N LEU A 465 18.94 -26.64 7.87
CA LEU A 465 19.61 -25.58 7.12
C LEU A 465 20.33 -26.11 5.87
N TYR A 466 20.87 -27.33 5.90
CA TYR A 466 21.47 -27.98 4.72
C TYR A 466 20.46 -28.17 3.58
N GLU A 467 19.30 -28.73 3.89
CA GLU A 467 18.22 -28.88 2.91
C GLU A 467 17.70 -27.52 2.41
N LEU A 468 17.61 -26.52 3.30
CA LEU A 468 17.18 -25.17 2.94
C LEU A 468 18.16 -24.57 1.95
N ALA A 469 19.45 -24.56 2.29
CA ALA A 469 20.54 -24.02 1.49
C ALA A 469 20.54 -24.59 0.07
N ASN A 470 20.38 -25.92 -0.05
CA ASN A 470 20.28 -26.58 -1.35
C ASN A 470 19.06 -26.13 -2.17
N LYS A 471 17.90 -25.92 -1.53
CA LYS A 471 16.67 -25.48 -2.23
C LYS A 471 16.75 -24.03 -2.70
N ILE A 472 17.33 -23.15 -1.89
CA ILE A 472 17.47 -21.72 -2.23
C ILE A 472 18.76 -21.41 -2.99
N LYS A 473 19.63 -22.41 -3.17
CA LYS A 473 20.91 -22.36 -3.89
C LYS A 473 21.91 -21.38 -3.28
N VAL A 474 22.10 -21.46 -1.96
CA VAL A 474 23.14 -20.71 -1.22
C VAL A 474 24.12 -21.67 -0.55
N SER A 475 25.29 -21.18 -0.13
CA SER A 475 26.25 -22.00 0.62
C SER A 475 25.66 -22.45 1.96
N HIS A 476 25.64 -23.76 2.20
CA HIS A 476 25.22 -24.32 3.49
C HIS A 476 26.12 -23.84 4.63
N GLU A 477 27.44 -23.80 4.41
CA GLU A 477 28.40 -23.36 5.42
C GLU A 477 28.16 -21.90 5.81
N ALA A 478 28.05 -21.01 4.81
CA ALA A 478 27.79 -19.60 5.06
C ALA A 478 26.44 -19.37 5.76
N LEU A 479 25.39 -20.09 5.35
CA LEU A 479 24.08 -20.01 5.98
C LEU A 479 24.11 -20.50 7.44
N ARG A 480 24.74 -21.65 7.69
CA ARG A 480 24.89 -22.21 9.04
C ARG A 480 25.61 -21.23 9.95
N ASP A 481 26.73 -20.67 9.49
CA ASP A 481 27.55 -19.76 10.29
C ASP A 481 26.82 -18.44 10.55
N THR A 482 26.10 -17.92 9.56
CA THR A 482 25.24 -16.74 9.71
C THR A 482 24.14 -16.98 10.76
N VAL A 483 23.42 -18.10 10.67
CA VAL A 483 22.37 -18.43 11.65
C VAL A 483 22.94 -18.62 13.05
N ALA A 484 24.09 -19.30 13.18
CA ALA A 484 24.75 -19.50 14.47
C ALA A 484 25.18 -18.17 15.11
N ALA A 485 25.76 -17.26 14.32
CA ALA A 485 26.15 -15.93 14.78
C ALA A 485 24.91 -15.12 15.24
N CYS A 486 23.85 -15.08 14.43
CA CYS A 486 22.61 -14.39 14.77
C CYS A 486 21.96 -14.94 16.04
N ASN A 487 21.98 -16.25 16.23
CA ASN A 487 21.46 -16.87 17.45
C ASN A 487 22.27 -16.47 18.68
N GLY A 488 23.60 -16.44 18.59
CA GLY A 488 24.46 -15.96 19.67
C GLY A 488 24.22 -14.48 20.01
N ASN A 489 24.01 -13.65 18.98
CA ASN A 489 23.70 -12.22 19.11
C ASN A 489 22.33 -11.98 19.76
N ALA A 490 21.32 -12.76 19.38
CA ALA A 490 19.96 -12.68 19.94
C ALA A 490 19.93 -12.97 21.44
N VAL A 491 20.68 -13.97 21.92
CA VAL A 491 20.79 -14.27 23.35
C VAL A 491 21.42 -13.11 24.14
N LYS A 492 22.38 -12.41 23.53
CA LYS A 492 23.03 -11.23 24.12
C LYS A 492 22.20 -9.95 24.00
N GLY A 493 21.19 -9.93 23.13
CA GLY A 493 20.41 -8.74 22.82
C GLY A 493 21.15 -7.68 22.01
N LEU A 494 22.24 -8.05 21.33
CA LEU A 494 23.09 -7.12 20.59
C LEU A 494 23.48 -7.69 19.23
N ASP A 495 23.23 -6.91 18.16
CA ASP A 495 23.75 -7.18 16.83
C ASP A 495 24.97 -6.29 16.54
N PRO A 496 26.20 -6.77 16.73
CA PRO A 496 27.42 -5.98 16.49
C PRO A 496 27.74 -5.77 15.01
N GLU A 497 27.11 -6.54 14.11
CA GLU A 497 27.44 -6.51 12.69
C GLU A 497 26.72 -5.38 11.96
N PHE A 498 25.41 -5.22 12.19
CA PHE A 498 24.59 -4.22 11.49
C PHE A 498 23.80 -3.30 12.43
N GLY A 499 23.92 -3.46 13.74
CA GLY A 499 23.24 -2.57 14.68
C GLY A 499 21.74 -2.81 14.82
N ARG A 500 21.21 -3.97 14.39
CA ARG A 500 19.78 -4.27 14.49
C ARG A 500 19.27 -4.20 15.93
N GLY A 501 18.16 -3.50 16.10
CA GLY A 501 17.52 -3.32 17.40
C GLY A 501 18.20 -2.28 18.29
N GLN A 502 19.05 -1.42 17.73
CA GLN A 502 19.74 -0.35 18.48
C GLN A 502 19.13 1.04 18.23
N SER A 503 18.28 1.18 17.22
CA SER A 503 17.57 2.43 16.91
C SER A 503 16.17 2.43 17.53
N SER A 504 15.62 3.61 17.83
CA SER A 504 14.22 3.72 18.28
C SER A 504 13.22 3.25 17.22
N TYR A 505 13.57 3.36 15.93
CA TYR A 505 12.77 2.86 14.81
C TYR A 505 12.68 1.33 14.82
N ASP A 506 13.80 0.65 15.00
CA ASP A 506 13.88 -0.82 15.07
C ASP A 506 13.01 -1.33 16.22
N LEU A 507 13.21 -0.73 17.40
CA LEU A 507 12.49 -1.08 18.62
C LEU A 507 10.98 -0.84 18.50
N PHE A 508 10.55 0.22 17.80
CA PHE A 508 9.14 0.53 17.57
C PHE A 508 8.40 -0.61 16.86
N TYR A 509 9.04 -1.23 15.85
CA TYR A 509 8.44 -2.35 15.10
C TYR A 509 8.83 -3.74 15.63
N GLY A 510 9.72 -3.82 16.63
CA GLY A 510 10.05 -5.05 17.35
C GLY A 510 8.87 -5.65 18.12
N ASP A 511 9.12 -6.72 18.87
CA ASP A 511 8.15 -7.34 19.76
C ASP A 511 8.68 -7.35 21.21
N PRO A 512 8.27 -6.40 22.07
CA PRO A 512 8.71 -6.37 23.47
C PRO A 512 8.15 -7.53 24.30
N SER A 513 7.18 -8.29 23.78
CA SER A 513 6.67 -9.52 24.40
C SER A 513 7.40 -10.77 23.92
N ALA A 514 8.46 -10.64 23.12
CA ALA A 514 9.33 -11.75 22.81
C ALA A 514 10.25 -12.03 24.03
N ASP A 515 10.51 -13.31 24.31
CA ASP A 515 11.36 -13.74 25.42
C ASP A 515 12.86 -13.55 25.13
N PHE A 516 13.24 -12.34 24.69
CA PHE A 516 14.62 -11.97 24.37
C PHE A 516 14.96 -10.58 24.93
N PRO A 517 16.24 -10.29 25.25
CA PRO A 517 16.63 -8.99 25.79
C PRO A 517 16.40 -7.81 24.83
N ASN A 518 16.33 -8.07 23.52
CA ASN A 518 16.10 -7.05 22.50
C ASN A 518 14.82 -7.38 21.70
N PRO A 519 13.83 -6.47 21.63
CA PRO A 519 12.57 -6.68 20.91
C PRO A 519 12.72 -7.04 19.42
N SER A 520 13.85 -6.72 18.79
CA SER A 520 14.09 -6.96 17.36
C SER A 520 14.96 -8.17 17.08
N LEU A 521 15.51 -8.81 18.12
CA LEU A 521 16.43 -9.95 17.98
C LEU A 521 15.84 -11.21 18.63
N GLY A 522 15.89 -12.32 17.91
CA GLY A 522 15.43 -13.62 18.39
C GLY A 522 16.14 -14.73 17.64
N THR A 523 16.19 -15.90 18.25
CA THR A 523 16.86 -17.06 17.65
C THR A 523 16.03 -17.68 16.53
N LEU A 524 16.72 -18.26 15.55
CA LEU A 524 16.19 -19.14 14.51
C LEU A 524 16.55 -20.58 14.91
N HIS A 525 15.54 -21.39 15.21
CA HIS A 525 15.79 -22.77 15.65
C HIS A 525 16.06 -23.71 14.46
N ASP A 526 17.12 -24.51 14.57
CA ASP A 526 17.53 -25.52 13.57
C ASP A 526 16.79 -26.87 13.74
N HIS A 527 15.74 -26.96 14.58
CA HIS A 527 15.11 -28.25 14.87
C HIS A 527 13.56 -28.23 14.93
N PRO A 528 12.87 -29.26 14.38
CA PRO A 528 11.40 -29.39 14.42
C PRO A 528 10.80 -29.62 15.82
N SER A 529 11.62 -29.78 16.86
CA SER A 529 11.17 -30.11 18.21
C SER A 529 10.76 -28.85 18.96
N MET A 530 9.51 -28.46 18.78
CA MET A 530 8.50 -28.28 19.84
C MET A 530 7.24 -27.69 19.17
N PRO A 531 6.05 -28.20 19.52
CA PRO A 531 4.80 -28.09 18.74
C PRO A 531 4.32 -26.67 18.37
#